data_AF-A0A382EUJ3-F1
#
_entry.id   AF-A0A382EUJ3-F1
#
_cell.length_a   1.000
_cell.length_b   1.000
_cell.length_c   1.000
_cell.angle_alpha   90.00
_cell.angle_beta   90.00
_cell.angle_gamma   90.00
#
_symmetry.space_group_name_H-M   'P 1'
#
loop_
_entity.id
_entity.type
_entity.pdbx_description
1 polymer ?
#
loop_
_entity_poly.entity_id
_entity_poly.type
_entity_poly.pdbx_seq_one_letter_code
_entity_poly.pdbx_strand_id
1 'polypeptide(L)'
;MVDDLDNQIIEILSLDGRMSNASIARNLGVSEGTVRRRLNILKDEGIINIKVLLNPNYLASETEAIIGIQVDLSVIREVVL
;
A
#
# COMPACT_ATOMS: atom_id res chain seq x y z
N MET A 1 11.48 9.72 -7.09
CA MET A 1 11.49 8.66 -8.13
C MET A 1 11.90 7.38 -7.44
N VAL A 2 11.09 6.34 -7.56
CA VAL A 2 11.32 5.02 -6.95
C VAL A 2 12.47 4.33 -7.69
N ASP A 3 13.50 3.87 -6.97
CA ASP A 3 14.59 3.11 -7.56
C ASP A 3 14.42 1.59 -7.39
N ASP A 4 15.37 0.80 -7.93
CA ASP A 4 15.28 -0.66 -7.91
C ASP A 4 15.22 -1.24 -6.49
N LEU A 5 15.92 -0.63 -5.53
CA LEU A 5 15.89 -1.08 -4.14
C LEU A 5 14.52 -0.80 -3.52
N ASP A 6 13.94 0.37 -3.81
CA ASP A 6 12.60 0.72 -3.36
C ASP A 6 11.56 -0.27 -3.94
N ASN A 7 11.66 -0.62 -5.22
CA ASN A 7 10.78 -1.63 -5.85
C ASN A 7 10.89 -3.01 -5.18
N GLN A 8 12.11 -3.46 -4.85
CA GLN A 8 12.32 -4.72 -4.14
C GLN A 8 11.73 -4.70 -2.72
N ILE A 9 11.84 -3.58 -2.00
CA ILE A 9 11.21 -3.41 -0.69
C ILE A 9 9.68 -3.49 -0.82
N ILE A 10 9.11 -2.85 -1.84
CA ILE A 10 7.66 -2.87 -2.12
C ILE A 10 7.18 -4.28 -2.43
N GLU A 11 7.91 -5.03 -3.26
CA GLU A 11 7.56 -6.41 -3.60
C GLU A 11 7.52 -7.30 -2.36
N ILE A 12 8.55 -7.23 -1.52
CA ILE A 12 8.60 -7.98 -0.26
C ILE A 12 7.41 -7.64 0.66
N LEU A 13 7.11 -6.36 0.83
CA LEU A 13 6.00 -5.91 1.69
C LEU A 13 4.62 -6.17 1.08
N SER A 14 4.52 -6.29 -0.24
CA SER A 14 3.27 -6.68 -0.91
C SER A 14 2.92 -8.14 -0.64
N LEU A 15 3.94 -8.99 -0.44
CA LEU A 15 3.78 -10.39 -0.04
C LEU A 15 3.54 -10.51 1.47
N ASP A 16 4.32 -9.80 2.29
CA ASP A 16 4.14 -9.74 3.74
C ASP A 16 4.41 -8.33 4.28
N GLY A 17 3.34 -7.55 4.46
CA GLY A 17 3.40 -6.19 4.98
C GLY A 17 3.87 -6.09 6.44
N ARG A 18 4.03 -7.23 7.15
CA ARG A 18 4.50 -7.29 8.54
C ARG A 18 6.00 -7.61 8.64
N MET A 19 6.67 -7.82 7.50
CA MET A 19 8.08 -8.21 7.51
C MET A 19 8.95 -7.10 8.13
N SER A 20 9.79 -7.48 9.09
CA SER A 20 10.63 -6.52 9.80
C SER A 20 11.70 -5.92 8.89
N ASN A 21 12.09 -4.67 9.15
CA ASN A 21 13.20 -4.00 8.45
C ASN A 21 14.48 -4.85 8.44
N ALA A 22 14.78 -5.54 9.56
CA ALA A 22 15.95 -6.40 9.68
C ALA A 22 15.89 -7.61 8.74
N SER A 23 14.70 -8.21 8.60
CA SER A 23 14.49 -9.31 7.64
C SER A 23 14.60 -8.85 6.21
N ILE A 24 14.00 -7.70 5.86
CA ILE A 24 14.11 -7.09 4.51
C ILE A 24 15.58 -6.81 4.18
N ALA A 25 16.30 -6.19 5.12
CA ALA A 25 17.72 -5.87 4.98
C ALA A 25 18.58 -7.11 4.71
N ARG A 26 18.35 -8.21 5.43
CA ARG A 26 19.04 -9.48 5.19
C ARG A 26 18.73 -10.07 3.81
N ASN A 27 17.48 -9.99 3.34
CA ASN A 27 17.10 -10.49 2.02
C ASN A 27 17.74 -9.69 0.88
N LEU A 28 17.86 -8.38 1.05
CA LEU A 28 18.34 -7.46 0.01
C LEU A 28 19.84 -7.12 0.12
N GLY A 29 20.54 -7.66 1.13
CA GLY A 29 21.98 -7.41 1.31
C GLY A 29 22.33 -5.97 1.68
N VAL A 30 21.44 -5.26 2.37
CA VAL A 30 21.64 -3.85 2.79
C VAL A 30 21.55 -3.69 4.30
N SER A 31 21.83 -2.49 4.82
CA SER A 31 21.65 -2.22 6.25
C SER A 31 20.17 -2.04 6.61
N GLU A 32 19.79 -2.38 7.84
CA GLU A 32 18.43 -2.10 8.35
C GLU A 32 18.11 -0.59 8.32
N GLY A 33 19.10 0.26 8.59
CA GLY A 33 18.95 1.72 8.50
C GLY A 33 18.62 2.20 7.09
N THR A 34 19.18 1.54 6.05
CA THR A 34 18.85 1.81 4.64
C THR A 34 17.39 1.52 4.37
N VAL A 35 16.91 0.32 4.74
CA VAL A 35 15.51 -0.09 4.56
C VAL A 35 14.56 0.86 5.29
N ARG A 36 14.87 1.19 6.55
CA ARG A 36 14.05 2.11 7.37
C ARG A 36 13.93 3.49 6.73
N ARG A 37 15.05 4.05 6.25
CA ARG A 37 15.05 5.36 5.58
C ARG A 37 14.21 5.34 4.32
N ARG A 38 14.35 4.32 3.47
CA ARG A 38 13.56 4.17 2.24
C ARG A 38 12.07 4.03 2.55
N LEU A 39 11.71 3.18 3.50
CA LEU A 39 10.33 2.99 3.94
C LEU A 39 9.68 4.28 4.43
N ASN A 40 10.39 5.11 5.19
CA ASN A 40 9.85 6.39 5.64
C ASN A 40 9.58 7.31 4.45
N ILE A 41 10.53 7.43 3.50
CA ILE A 41 10.33 8.25 2.29
C ILE A 41 9.13 7.75 1.47
N LEU A 42 9.04 6.45 1.20
CA LEU A 42 7.94 5.86 0.44
C LEU A 42 6.57 6.08 1.11
N LYS A 43 6.52 6.09 2.45
CA LYS A 43 5.29 6.37 3.21
C LYS A 43 4.96 7.86 3.20
N ASP A 44 5.94 8.72 3.44
CA ASP A 44 5.77 10.17 3.52
C ASP A 44 5.36 10.77 2.16
N GLU A 45 5.87 10.21 1.06
CA GLU A 45 5.48 10.56 -0.31
C GLU A 45 4.14 9.92 -0.74
N GLY A 46 3.51 9.11 0.11
CA GLY A 46 2.24 8.42 -0.18
C GLY A 46 2.34 7.33 -1.25
N ILE A 47 3.56 6.90 -1.60
CA ILE A 47 3.82 5.86 -2.60
C ILE A 47 3.35 4.49 -2.09
N ILE A 48 3.51 4.24 -0.79
CA ILE A 48 3.00 3.02 -0.15
C ILE A 48 2.15 3.32 1.08
N ASN A 49 1.17 2.45 1.32
CA ASN A 49 0.41 2.40 2.57
C ASN A 49 0.26 0.95 3.00
N ILE A 50 0.69 0.63 4.21
CA ILE A 50 0.49 -0.70 4.81
C ILE A 50 -0.83 -0.66 5.57
N LYS A 51 -1.83 -1.42 5.11
CA LYS A 51 -3.17 -1.46 5.68
C LYS A 51 -3.54 -2.89 6.09
N VAL A 52 -4.46 -2.99 7.05
CA VAL A 52 -5.12 -4.25 7.35
C VAL A 52 -6.22 -4.47 6.31
N LEU A 53 -6.16 -5.59 5.59
CA LEU A 53 -7.25 -6.03 4.74
C LEU A 53 -8.19 -6.88 5.60
N LEU A 54 -9.37 -6.33 5.91
CA LEU A 54 -10.41 -7.08 6.61
C LEU A 54 -11.07 -8.03 5.63
N ASN A 55 -11.30 -9.28 6.06
CA ASN A 55 -12.09 -10.20 5.27
C ASN A 55 -13.57 -9.79 5.43
N PRO A 56 -14.24 -9.36 4.35
CA PRO A 56 -15.60 -8.83 4.39
C PRO A 56 -16.61 -9.85 4.93
N ASN A 57 -16.35 -11.16 4.78
CA ASN A 57 -17.23 -12.22 5.30
C ASN A 57 -17.37 -12.22 6.83
N TYR A 58 -16.44 -11.57 7.55
CA TYR A 58 -16.47 -11.43 9.01
C TYR A 58 -17.02 -10.07 9.46
N LEU A 59 -17.39 -9.19 8.53
CA LEU A 59 -18.11 -7.96 8.81
C LEU A 59 -19.61 -8.29 8.84
N ALA A 60 -20.28 -7.97 9.94
CA ALA A 60 -21.70 -8.27 10.11
C ALA A 60 -22.52 -7.45 9.10
N SER A 61 -23.11 -8.13 8.11
CA SER A 61 -24.09 -7.59 7.16
C SER A 61 -23.59 -6.52 6.17
N GLU A 62 -22.65 -6.88 5.30
CA GLU A 62 -22.40 -6.09 4.09
C GLU A 62 -22.41 -7.01 2.85
N THR A 63 -23.37 -6.77 1.95
CA THR A 63 -23.32 -7.33 0.60
C THR A 63 -22.30 -6.50 -0.19
N GLU A 64 -21.24 -7.13 -0.70
CA GLU A 64 -20.35 -6.48 -1.64
C GLU A 64 -21.04 -6.36 -3.01
N ALA A 65 -21.03 -5.15 -3.58
CA ALA A 65 -21.53 -4.88 -4.91
C ALA A 65 -20.59 -3.91 -5.63
N ILE A 66 -20.32 -4.18 -6.91
CA ILE A 66 -19.67 -3.22 -7.79
C ILE A 66 -20.77 -2.35 -8.40
N ILE A 67 -20.78 -1.06 -8.06
CA ILE A 67 -21.76 -0.09 -8.58
C ILE A 67 -21.07 0.79 -9.61
N GLY A 68 -21.51 0.72 -10.87
CA GLY A 68 -21.13 1.67 -11.90
C GLY A 68 -22.03 2.90 -11.86
N ILE A 69 -21.44 4.09 -11.77
CA ILE A 69 -22.18 5.35 -11.81
C ILE A 69 -21.72 6.13 -13.05
N GLN A 70 -22.66 6.47 -13.93
CA GLN A 70 -22.41 7.34 -15.08
C GLN A 70 -22.91 8.75 -14.78
N VAL A 71 -22.04 9.74 -14.96
CA VAL A 71 -22.34 11.15 -14.71
C VAL A 71 -21.79 12.04 -15.82
N ASP A 72 -22.40 13.20 -16.00
CA ASP A 72 -21.83 14.25 -16.82
C ASP A 72 -20.58 14.85 -16.16
N LEU A 73 -19.62 15.29 -16.98
CA LEU A 73 -18.35 15.85 -16.50
C LEU A 73 -18.54 17.06 -15.58
N SER A 74 -19.64 17.80 -15.74
CA SER A 74 -19.97 18.99 -14.98
C SER A 74 -20.22 18.73 -13.48
N VAL A 75 -20.62 17.52 -13.10
CA VAL A 75 -21.01 17.19 -11.71
C VAL A 75 -20.09 16.15 -11.04
N ILE A 76 -19.04 15.69 -11.73
CA ILE A 76 -18.17 14.60 -11.23
C ILE A 76 -17.55 14.89 -9.85
N ARG A 77 -17.23 16.15 -9.54
CA ARG A 77 -16.62 16.53 -8.25
C ARG A 77 -17.59 16.40 -7.06
N GLU A 78 -18.89 16.54 -7.31
CA GLU A 78 -19.92 16.43 -6.27
C GLU A 78 -20.21 14.97 -5.91
N VAL A 79 -19.93 14.04 -6.84
CA VAL A 79 -20.24 12.60 -6.71
C VAL A 79 -19.06 11.79 -6.15
N VAL A 80 -17.83 12.30 -6.25
CA VAL A 80 -16.60 11.58 -5.85
C VAL A 80 -16.19 11.86 -4.38
N LEU A 81 -16.90 12.74 -3.67
CA LEU A 81 -16.65 13.08 -2.25
C LEU A 81 -17.59 12.34 -1.31
#